data_AF-A0A927QC33-F1
#
_entry.id   AF-A0A927QC33-F1
#
_cell.length_a   1.000
_cell.length_b   1.000
_cell.length_c   1.000
_cell.angle_alpha   90.00
_cell.angle_beta   90.00
_cell.angle_gamma   90.00
#
_symmetry.space_group_name_H-M   'P 1'
#
loop_
_entity.id
_entity.type
_entity.pdbx_description
1 polymer ?
#
loop_
_entity_poly.entity_id
_entity_poly.type
_entity_poly.pdbx_seq_one_letter_code
_entity_poly.pdbx_strand_id
1 'polypeptide(L)'
;MSSAIRLYVVTDNAHEAAMTLLGCRVASLPAWMKVTTDPFEVERLPSGVAALGLFFPVDMRKPSFVETVWQERKLRGGIDTDREKHLEKLNDWMRARDASDAKLIADALAAENTRQGAAA
;
A
#
# COMPACT_ATOMS: atom_id res chain seq x y z
N MET A 1 -13.33 -7.95 -13.07
CA MET A 1 -13.64 -6.53 -12.78
C MET A 1 -12.32 -5.83 -12.49
N SER A 2 -11.90 -4.86 -13.31
CA SER A 2 -10.72 -4.05 -13.01
C SER A 2 -11.03 -3.22 -11.76
N SER A 3 -10.35 -3.49 -10.65
CA SER A 3 -10.50 -2.68 -9.45
C SER A 3 -9.81 -1.35 -9.74
N ALA A 4 -10.57 -0.26 -9.78
CA ALA A 4 -10.00 1.07 -9.98
C ALA A 4 -9.02 1.38 -8.83
N ILE A 5 -7.81 1.84 -9.16
CA ILE A 5 -6.85 2.27 -8.15
C ILE A 5 -7.40 3.49 -7.43
N ARG A 6 -7.51 3.38 -6.10
CA ARG A 6 -8.04 4.39 -5.19
C ARG A 6 -6.95 5.11 -4.40
N LEU A 7 -5.76 4.52 -4.29
CA LEU A 7 -4.62 5.10 -3.60
C LEU A 7 -3.33 4.80 -4.37
N TYR A 8 -2.56 5.84 -4.66
CA TYR A 8 -1.20 5.73 -5.16
C TYR A 8 -0.21 6.01 -4.04
N VAL A 9 0.84 5.20 -3.95
CA VAL A 9 2.01 5.48 -3.11
C VAL A 9 3.19 5.71 -4.03
N VAL A 10 3.69 6.93 -4.06
CA VAL A 10 4.83 7.34 -4.84
C VAL A 10 6.08 7.22 -3.98
N THR A 11 7.08 6.51 -4.47
CA THR A 11 8.28 6.16 -3.70
C THR A 11 9.47 5.93 -4.62
N ASP A 12 10.68 5.99 -4.07
CA ASP A 12 11.91 5.51 -4.70
C ASP A 12 12.21 4.04 -4.40
N ASN A 13 11.51 3.46 -3.41
CA ASN A 13 11.68 2.07 -3.01
C ASN A 13 10.34 1.39 -2.70
N ALA A 14 9.81 0.66 -3.69
CA ALA A 14 8.52 0.01 -3.57
C ALA A 14 8.46 -1.05 -2.45
N HIS A 15 9.56 -1.76 -2.22
CA HIS A 15 9.64 -2.78 -1.18
C HIS A 15 9.53 -2.15 0.21
N GLU A 16 10.39 -1.17 0.49
CA GLU A 16 10.37 -0.47 1.78
C GLU A 16 9.04 0.24 2.02
N ALA A 17 8.44 0.82 0.99
CA ALA A 17 7.13 1.45 1.11
C ALA A 17 6.03 0.44 1.50
N ALA A 18 5.98 -0.72 0.83
CA ALA A 18 4.99 -1.75 1.11
C ALA A 18 5.19 -2.36 2.51
N MET A 19 6.43 -2.62 2.91
CA MET A 19 6.76 -3.11 4.24
C MET A 19 6.42 -2.09 5.33
N THR A 20 6.79 -0.82 5.13
CA THR A 20 6.55 0.26 6.09
C THR A 20 5.05 0.55 6.28
N LEU A 21 4.27 0.55 5.20
CA LEU A 21 2.85 0.91 5.27
C LEU A 21 1.95 -0.26 5.66
N LEU A 22 2.26 -1.47 5.19
CA LEU A 22 1.32 -2.60 5.22
C LEU A 22 1.92 -3.89 5.81
N GLY A 23 3.24 -3.90 6.09
CA GLY A 23 3.94 -5.10 6.56
C GLY A 23 3.94 -6.25 5.56
N CYS A 24 3.79 -5.97 4.25
CA CYS A 24 3.67 -7.01 3.23
C CYS A 24 4.52 -6.71 1.99
N ARG A 25 4.69 -7.73 1.15
CA ARG A 25 5.37 -7.60 -0.15
C ARG A 25 4.52 -6.80 -1.14
N VAL A 26 5.17 -6.19 -2.13
CA VAL A 26 4.51 -5.46 -3.23
C VAL A 26 3.51 -6.34 -4.00
N ALA A 27 3.82 -7.62 -4.17
CA ALA A 27 2.91 -8.57 -4.83
C ALA A 27 1.63 -8.88 -4.03
N SER A 28 1.61 -8.54 -2.74
CA SER A 28 0.48 -8.78 -1.82
C SER A 28 -0.34 -7.50 -1.56
N LEU A 29 -0.06 -6.43 -2.30
CA LEU A 29 -0.82 -5.19 -2.18
C LEU A 29 -2.30 -5.41 -2.53
N PRO A 30 -3.22 -4.71 -1.85
CA PRO A 30 -4.61 -4.76 -2.23
C PRO A 30 -4.79 -4.19 -3.64
N ALA A 31 -5.68 -4.80 -4.44
CA ALA A 31 -5.89 -4.41 -5.84
C ALA A 31 -6.36 -2.96 -6.06
N TRP A 32 -6.83 -2.28 -5.01
CA TRP A 32 -7.22 -0.86 -5.07
C TRP A 32 -6.05 0.09 -4.78
N MET A 33 -4.87 -0.41 -4.42
CA MET A 33 -3.67 0.38 -4.14
C MET A 33 -2.61 0.10 -5.20
N LYS A 34 -1.85 1.13 -5.58
CA LYS A 34 -0.67 0.98 -6.43
C LYS A 34 0.52 1.69 -5.79
N VAL A 35 1.64 0.99 -5.67
CA VAL A 35 2.94 1.61 -5.39
C VAL A 35 3.64 1.87 -6.72
N THR A 36 4.08 3.10 -6.96
CA THR A 36 4.79 3.47 -8.18
C THR A 36 6.14 4.11 -7.86
N THR A 37 7.15 3.68 -8.61
CA THR A 37 8.51 4.22 -8.61
C THR A 37 8.86 4.89 -9.93
N ASP A 38 7.93 4.91 -10.89
CA ASP A 38 8.15 5.45 -12.22
C ASP A 38 7.74 6.94 -12.27
N PRO A 39 8.68 7.87 -12.48
CA PRO A 39 8.37 9.29 -12.62
C PRO A 39 7.33 9.60 -13.70
N PHE A 40 7.29 8.84 -14.80
CA PHE A 40 6.31 9.07 -15.88
C PHE A 40 4.89 8.71 -15.44
N GLU A 41 4.73 7.69 -14.59
CA GLU A 41 3.44 7.39 -13.99
C GLU A 41 3.02 8.47 -12.99
N VAL A 42 3.98 9.01 -12.23
CA VAL A 42 3.73 10.11 -11.28
C VAL A 42 3.19 11.35 -12.00
N GLU A 43 3.79 11.73 -13.12
CA GLU A 43 3.30 12.87 -13.91
C GLU A 43 1.87 12.67 -14.43
N ARG A 44 1.52 11.42 -14.75
CA ARG A 44 0.23 11.03 -15.33
C ARG A 44 -0.83 10.67 -14.29
N LEU A 45 -0.57 10.90 -13.00
CA LEU A 45 -1.55 10.64 -11.95
C LEU A 45 -2.87 11.37 -12.24
N PRO A 46 -4.02 10.64 -12.28
CA PRO A 46 -5.31 11.23 -12.57
C PRO A 46 -5.68 12.35 -11.59
N SER A 47 -6.40 13.36 -12.07
CA SER A 47 -6.96 14.38 -11.18
C SER A 47 -7.99 13.77 -10.22
N GLY A 48 -8.00 14.25 -8.97
CA GLY A 48 -8.89 13.78 -7.91
C GLY A 48 -8.45 12.47 -7.24
N VAL A 49 -7.33 11.87 -7.66
CA VAL A 49 -6.83 10.64 -7.06
C VAL A 49 -6.18 10.90 -5.70
N ALA A 50 -6.31 9.96 -4.77
CA ALA A 50 -5.52 9.96 -3.55
C ALA A 50 -4.10 9.47 -3.83
N ALA A 51 -3.11 10.23 -3.37
CA ALA A 51 -1.71 9.89 -3.55
C ALA A 51 -0.86 10.31 -2.34
N LEU A 52 0.06 9.44 -1.92
CA LEU A 52 1.01 9.67 -0.84
C LEU A 52 2.44 9.58 -1.36
N GLY A 53 3.30 10.51 -0.93
CA GLY A 53 4.73 10.38 -1.09
C GLY A 53 5.32 9.67 0.12
N LEU A 54 6.14 8.66 -0.11
CA LEU A 54 6.94 7.97 0.91
C LEU A 54 8.28 7.59 0.30
N PHE A 55 9.34 8.30 0.69
CA PHE A 55 10.68 8.13 0.10
C PHE A 55 11.68 7.66 1.14
N PHE A 56 12.67 6.90 0.68
CA PHE A 56 13.73 6.32 1.49
C PHE A 56 15.10 6.75 0.93
N PRO A 57 15.40 8.07 0.96
CA PRO A 57 16.60 8.59 0.35
C PRO A 57 17.85 8.06 1.06
N VAL A 58 18.84 7.63 0.27
CA VAL A 58 20.16 7.25 0.79
C VAL A 58 20.91 8.48 1.32
N ASP A 59 20.69 9.65 0.72
CA ASP A 59 21.22 10.95 1.15
C ASP A 59 20.07 11.96 1.22
N MET A 60 19.77 12.45 2.42
CA MET A 60 18.71 13.44 2.69
C MET A 60 18.91 14.77 1.93
N ARG A 61 20.12 15.04 1.42
CA ARG A 61 20.43 16.26 0.66
C ARG A 61 20.18 16.11 -0.84
N LYS A 62 19.91 14.89 -1.31
CA LYS A 62 19.75 14.56 -2.74
C LYS A 62 18.47 13.77 -2.93
N PRO A 63 17.33 14.45 -3.15
CA PRO A 63 16.08 13.76 -3.44
C PRO A 63 16.24 12.90 -4.69
N SER A 64 15.55 11.77 -4.71
CA SER A 64 15.48 10.93 -5.90
C SER A 64 14.78 11.67 -7.05
N PHE A 65 14.98 11.19 -8.28
CA PHE A 65 14.31 11.79 -9.43
C PHE A 65 12.79 11.68 -9.32
N VAL A 66 12.27 10.52 -8.87
CA VAL A 66 10.84 10.32 -8.64
C VAL A 66 10.29 11.21 -7.53
N GLU A 67 11.08 11.48 -6.48
CA GLU A 67 10.70 12.43 -5.43
C GLU A 67 10.59 13.85 -5.96
N THR A 68 11.56 14.28 -6.78
CA THR A 68 11.53 15.59 -7.43
C THR A 68 10.27 15.75 -8.27
N VAL A 69 9.97 14.77 -9.13
CA VAL A 69 8.78 14.76 -9.98
C VAL A 69 7.48 14.73 -9.15
N TRP A 70 7.47 14.00 -8.03
CA TRP A 70 6.34 14.01 -7.11
C TRP A 70 6.07 15.38 -6.50
N GLN A 71 7.11 16.09 -6.04
CA GLN A 71 6.92 17.44 -5.49
C GLN A 71 6.36 18.40 -6.54
N GLU A 72 6.89 18.35 -7.77
CA GLU A 72 6.34 19.15 -8.88
C GLU A 72 4.89 18.79 -9.19
N ARG A 73 4.56 17.50 -9.24
CA ARG A 73 3.19 17.04 -9.50
C ARG A 73 2.22 17.48 -8.41
N LYS A 74 2.63 17.48 -7.15
CA LYS A 74 1.84 18.01 -6.02
C LYS A 74 1.55 19.50 -6.19
N LEU A 75 2.55 20.28 -6.57
CA LEU A 75 2.40 21.73 -6.74
C LEU A 75 1.43 22.10 -7.87
N ARG A 76 1.31 21.26 -8.91
CA ARG A 76 0.29 21.41 -9.97
C ARG A 76 -1.15 21.24 -9.45
N GLY A 77 -1.33 20.67 -8.26
CA GLY A 77 -2.63 20.46 -7.63
C GLY A 77 -3.45 19.34 -8.26
N GLY A 78 -4.70 19.21 -7.83
CA GLY A 78 -5.63 18.21 -8.35
C GLY A 78 -5.32 16.77 -7.94
N ILE A 79 -4.52 16.55 -6.90
CA ILE A 79 -4.40 15.25 -6.21
C ILE A 79 -4.72 15.43 -4.73
N ASP A 80 -5.35 14.42 -4.12
CA ASP A 80 -5.64 14.39 -2.68
C ASP A 80 -4.43 13.82 -1.94
N THR A 81 -3.69 14.70 -1.25
CA THR A 81 -2.47 14.35 -0.51
C THR A 81 -2.67 14.35 1.01
N ASP A 82 -3.91 14.29 1.49
CA ASP A 82 -4.22 14.25 2.92
C ASP A 82 -3.69 12.96 3.55
N ARG A 83 -2.53 13.08 4.20
CA ARG A 83 -1.80 11.93 4.74
C ARG A 83 -2.57 11.22 5.83
N GLU A 84 -3.16 11.96 6.76
CA GLU A 84 -3.84 11.39 7.92
C GLU A 84 -5.07 10.60 7.49
N LYS A 85 -5.90 11.19 6.62
CA LYS A 85 -7.07 10.55 6.03
C LYS A 85 -6.73 9.23 5.31
N HIS A 86 -5.64 9.21 4.55
CA HIS A 86 -5.27 8.01 3.79
C HIS A 86 -4.63 6.94 4.68
N LEU A 87 -3.87 7.32 5.72
CA LEU A 87 -3.33 6.40 6.71
C LEU A 87 -4.43 5.76 7.56
N GLU A 88 -5.48 6.50 7.91
CA GLU A 88 -6.65 5.95 8.62
C GLU A 88 -7.32 4.84 7.78
N LYS A 89 -7.57 5.09 6.50
CA LYS A 89 -8.11 4.08 5.58
C LYS A 89 -7.22 2.85 5.43
N LEU A 90 -5.89 3.04 5.41
CA LEU A 90 -4.93 1.93 5.37
C LEU A 90 -5.01 1.10 6.64
N ASN A 91 -5.07 1.75 7.81
CA ASN A 91 -5.18 1.08 9.10
C ASN A 91 -6.47 0.25 9.21
N ASP A 92 -7.60 0.79 8.76
CA ASP A 92 -8.87 0.05 8.75
C ASP A 92 -8.81 -1.19 7.85
N TRP A 93 -8.17 -1.06 6.69
CA TRP A 93 -7.95 -2.20 5.81
C TRP A 93 -7.03 -3.25 6.45
N MET A 94 -5.94 -2.84 7.10
CA MET A 94 -5.04 -3.78 7.79
C MET A 94 -5.77 -4.52 8.91
N ARG A 95 -6.57 -3.83 9.73
CA ARG A 95 -7.37 -4.47 10.78
C ARG A 95 -8.33 -5.51 10.20
N ALA A 96 -8.98 -5.19 9.08
CA ALA A 96 -9.89 -6.12 8.41
C ALA A 96 -9.15 -7.34 7.85
N ARG A 97 -7.95 -7.15 7.28
CA ARG A 97 -7.08 -8.23 6.84
C ARG A 97 -6.68 -9.12 8.00
N ASP A 98 -6.14 -8.55 9.08
CA ASP A 98 -5.64 -9.30 10.23
C ASP A 98 -6.77 -10.09 10.91
N ALA A 99 -7.98 -9.55 10.98
CA ALA A 99 -9.16 -10.27 11.45
C ALA A 99 -9.55 -11.45 10.54
N SER A 100 -9.45 -11.27 9.21
CA SER A 100 -9.69 -12.34 8.24
C SER A 100 -8.64 -13.45 8.36
N ASP A 101 -7.37 -13.09 8.50
CA ASP A 101 -6.26 -14.04 8.63
C ASP A 101 -6.39 -14.84 9.94
N ALA A 102 -6.72 -14.18 11.05
CA ALA A 102 -6.97 -14.84 12.33
C ALA A 102 -8.11 -15.87 12.23
N LYS A 103 -9.18 -15.55 11.49
CA LYS A 103 -10.29 -16.48 11.25
C LYS A 103 -9.84 -17.69 10.42
N LEU A 104 -9.11 -17.48 9.33
CA LEU A 104 -8.61 -18.58 8.50
C LEU A 104 -7.67 -19.51 9.27
N ILE A 105 -6.82 -18.96 10.13
CA ILE A 105 -5.96 -19.74 11.02
C ILE A 105 -6.79 -20.56 12.00
N ALA A 106 -7.78 -19.94 12.65
CA ALA A 106 -8.66 -20.65 13.59
C ALA A 106 -9.44 -21.79 12.91
N ASP A 107 -9.99 -21.55 11.72
CA ASP A 107 -10.71 -22.55 10.93
C ASP A 107 -9.79 -23.71 10.51
N ALA A 108 -8.55 -23.41 10.12
CA ALA A 108 -7.55 -24.44 9.77
C ALA A 108 -7.15 -25.31 10.97
N LEU A 109 -6.92 -24.70 12.14
CA LEU A 109 -6.59 -25.41 13.37
C LEU A 109 -7.76 -26.28 13.86
N ALA A 110 -9.00 -25.78 13.77
CA ALA A 110 -10.18 -26.56 14.11
C ALA A 110 -10.31 -27.80 13.20
N ALA A 111 -10.13 -27.63 11.88
CA ALA A 111 -10.19 -28.72 10.91
C ALA A 111 -9.06 -29.76 11.09
N GLU A 112 -7.89 -29.35 11.60
CA GLU A 112 -6.81 -30.27 11.96
C GLU A 112 -7.12 -31.08 13.22
N ASN A 113 -7.61 -30.42 14.28
CA ASN A 113 -8.00 -31.09 15.52
C ASN A 113 -9.09 -32.14 15.30
N THR A 114 -10.10 -31.84 14.46
CA THR A 114 -11.14 -32.82 14.11
C THR A 114 -10.57 -34.03 13.35
N ARG A 115 -9.60 -33.83 12.44
CA ARG A 115 -8.96 -34.93 11.72
C ARG A 115 -8.12 -35.82 12.64
N GLN A 116 -7.38 -35.24 13.58
CA GLN A 116 -6.57 -36.00 14.54
C GLN A 116 -7.44 -36.77 15.54
N GLY A 117 -8.54 -36.16 16.03
CA GLY A 117 -9.48 -36.82 16.94
C GLY A 117 -10.29 -37.95 16.29
N ALA A 118 -10.49 -37.92 14.96
CA ALA A 118 -11.14 -39.01 14.22
C ALA A 118 -10.20 -40.18 13.88
N ALA A 119 -8.89 -40.00 14.05
CA ALA A 119 -7.85 -41.02 13.79
C ALA A 119 -7.35 -41.72 15.07
N ALA A 120 -7.87 -41.34 16.24
CA ALA A 120 -7.58 -41.93 17.56
C ALA A 120 -8.76 -42.78 18.04
#